data_AF-A0A939WBS7-F1
#
_entry.id   AF-A0A939WBS7-F1
#
_cell.length_a   1.000
_cell.length_b   1.000
_cell.length_c   1.000
_cell.angle_alpha   90.00
_cell.angle_beta   90.00
_cell.angle_gamma   90.00
#
_symmetry.space_group_name_H-M   'P 1'
#
loop_
_entity.id
_entity.type
_entity.pdbx_description
1 polymer ?
#
loop_
_entity_poly.entity_id
_entity_poly.type
_entity_poly.pdbx_seq_one_letter_code
_entity_poly.pdbx_strand_id
1 'polypeptide(L)'
;MTANAYSRKLWTLAVKVGANVMTLAAVFVAMYQSSLHPAESLYVFCLWFFGIGICTWVLARMLLRRIRVRYADSDEGLVRLPGSRRESLVRWKVCGQTPVLERCTSQR
;
A
#
# COMPACT_ATOMS: atom_id res chain seq x y z
N MET A 1 15.42 2.81 -15.22
CA MET A 1 14.12 2.75 -14.50
C MET A 1 13.10 3.45 -15.38
N THR A 2 11.98 2.80 -15.67
CA THR A 2 10.83 3.41 -16.35
C THR A 2 10.24 4.53 -15.48
N ALA A 3 9.75 5.61 -16.09
CA ALA A 3 9.19 6.75 -15.37
C ALA A 3 8.08 6.34 -14.38
N ASN A 4 7.27 5.34 -14.74
CA ASN A 4 6.20 4.80 -13.89
C ASN A 4 6.70 4.15 -12.59
N ALA A 5 7.86 3.47 -12.61
CA ALA A 5 8.43 2.86 -11.43
C ALA A 5 8.86 3.91 -10.39
N TYR A 6 9.42 5.03 -10.86
CA TYR A 6 9.76 6.17 -10.02
C TYR A 6 8.50 6.83 -9.43
N SER A 7 7.50 7.15 -10.27
CA SER A 7 6.23 7.73 -9.82
C SER A 7 5.54 6.84 -8.78
N ARG A 8 5.52 5.52 -8.98
CA ARG A 8 4.94 4.58 -8.02
C ARG A 8 5.62 4.62 -6.65
N LYS A 9 6.96 4.66 -6.62
CA LYS A 9 7.72 4.76 -5.35
C LYS A 9 7.44 6.08 -4.65
N LEU A 10 7.43 7.19 -5.40
CA LEU A 10 7.11 8.52 -4.89
C LEU A 10 5.70 8.57 -4.27
N TRP A 11 4.68 8.12 -5.00
CA TRP A 11 3.30 8.08 -4.50
C TRP A 11 3.13 7.16 -3.30
N THR A 12 3.81 6.01 -3.29
CA THR A 12 3.78 5.10 -2.14
C THR A 12 4.38 5.77 -0.89
N LEU A 13 5.48 6.51 -1.06
CA LEU A 13 6.09 7.27 0.03
C LEU A 13 5.14 8.39 0.51
N ALA A 14 4.57 9.16 -0.42
CA ALA A 14 3.63 10.23 -0.12
C ALA A 14 2.44 9.74 0.70
N VAL A 15 1.84 8.60 0.34
CA VAL A 15 0.71 8.03 1.12
C VAL A 15 1.15 7.60 2.53
N LYS A 16 2.35 7.05 2.69
CA LYS A 16 2.86 6.68 4.02
C LYS A 16 3.10 7.91 4.90
N VAL A 17 3.74 8.93 4.36
CA VAL A 17 3.98 10.20 5.07
C VAL A 17 2.63 10.84 5.42
N GLY A 18 1.71 10.93 4.45
CA GLY A 18 0.37 11.46 4.67
C GLY A 18 -0.41 10.70 5.74
N ALA A 19 -0.35 9.37 5.76
CA ALA A 19 -1.00 8.56 6.79
C ALA A 19 -0.44 8.86 8.20
N ASN A 20 0.89 8.97 8.33
CA ASN A 20 1.53 9.30 9.61
C ASN A 20 1.15 10.71 10.10
N VAL A 21 1.14 11.71 9.19
CA VAL A 21 0.71 13.08 9.52
C VAL A 21 -0.75 13.10 9.95
N MET A 22 -1.63 12.37 9.26
CA MET A 22 -3.04 12.26 9.63
C MET A 22 -3.24 11.56 10.98
N THR A 23 -2.43 10.55 11.32
CA THR A 23 -2.49 9.94 12.65
C THR A 23 -2.06 10.91 13.76
N LEU A 24 -1.06 11.76 13.51
CA LEU A 24 -0.68 12.82 14.47
C LEU A 24 -1.81 13.84 14.63
N ALA A 25 -2.39 14.30 13.52
CA ALA A 25 -3.55 15.20 13.56
C ALA A 25 -4.72 14.58 14.33
N ALA A 26 -4.97 13.28 14.16
CA ALA A 26 -6.00 12.56 14.91
C ALA A 26 -5.77 12.59 16.43
N VAL A 27 -4.52 12.47 16.88
CA VAL A 27 -4.18 12.58 18.32
C VAL A 27 -4.51 13.97 18.85
N PHE A 28 -4.12 15.03 18.13
CA PHE A 28 -4.41 16.41 18.54
C PHE A 28 -5.92 16.67 18.58
N VAL A 29 -6.67 16.20 17.58
CA VAL A 29 -8.14 16.34 17.54
C VAL A 29 -8.79 15.57 18.69
N ALA A 30 -8.36 14.33 18.94
CA ALA A 30 -8.89 13.51 20.03
C ALA A 30 -8.61 14.15 21.40
N MET A 31 -7.41 14.70 21.59
CA MET A 31 -7.03 15.39 22.83
C MET A 31 -7.82 16.69 23.01
N TYR A 32 -8.01 17.45 21.94
CA TYR A 32 -8.85 18.66 21.96
C TYR A 32 -10.29 18.33 22.33
N GLN A 33 -10.89 17.32 21.70
CA GLN A 33 -12.27 16.90 21.99
C GLN A 33 -12.42 16.34 23.40
N SER A 34 -11.43 15.60 23.88
CA SER A 34 -11.38 15.10 25.25
C SER A 34 -11.32 16.24 26.29
N SER A 35 -10.69 17.37 25.95
CA SER A 35 -10.60 18.53 26.86
C SER A 35 -11.94 19.25 27.02
N LEU A 36 -12.80 19.19 26.00
CA LEU A 36 -14.15 19.79 26.02
C LEU A 36 -15.16 18.93 26.80
N HIS A 37 -14.93 17.62 26.88
CA HIS A 37 -15.82 16.66 27.54
C HIS A 37 -15.09 15.86 28.65
N PRO A 38 -14.77 16.48 29.79
CA PRO A 38 -13.95 15.85 30.84
C PRO A 38 -14.61 14.62 31.49
N ALA A 39 -15.94 14.60 31.58
CA ALA A 39 -16.69 13.49 32.21
C ALA A 39 -16.56 12.16 31.46
N GLU A 40 -16.41 12.20 30.13
CA GLU A 40 -16.34 11.02 29.25
C GLU A 40 -15.07 11.05 28.38
N SER A 41 -14.00 11.65 28.93
CA SER A 41 -12.76 11.98 28.22
C SER A 41 -12.13 10.79 27.50
N LEU A 42 -12.07 9.63 28.16
CA LEU A 42 -11.48 8.41 27.59
C LEU A 42 -12.30 7.88 26.40
N TYR A 43 -13.62 7.87 26.52
CA TYR A 43 -14.52 7.42 25.45
C TYR A 43 -14.44 8.35 24.23
N VAL A 44 -14.53 9.65 24.47
CA VAL A 44 -14.44 10.68 23.40
C VAL A 44 -13.07 10.59 22.72
N PHE A 45 -11.99 10.46 23.49
CA PHE A 45 -10.65 10.29 22.95
C PHE A 45 -10.56 9.04 22.04
N CYS A 46 -11.00 7.88 22.53
CA CYS A 46 -10.95 6.63 21.78
C CYS A 46 -11.78 6.72 20.49
N LEU A 47 -12.99 7.28 20.55
CA LEU A 47 -13.87 7.39 19.39
C LEU A 47 -13.23 8.22 18.27
N TRP A 48 -12.64 9.36 18.62
CA TRP A 48 -11.98 10.24 17.65
C TRP A 48 -10.66 9.66 17.14
N PHE A 49 -9.82 9.14 18.02
CA PHE A 49 -8.53 8.55 17.64
C PHE A 49 -8.70 7.32 16.76
N PHE A 50 -9.53 6.35 17.17
CA PHE A 50 -9.75 5.15 16.38
C PHE A 50 -10.62 5.41 15.16
N GLY A 51 -11.62 6.30 15.24
CA GLY A 51 -12.44 6.66 14.09
C GLY A 51 -11.60 7.24 12.95
N ILE A 52 -10.78 8.25 13.23
CA ILE A 52 -9.89 8.85 12.23
C ILE A 52 -8.77 7.86 11.85
N GLY A 53 -8.16 7.20 12.83
CA GLY A 53 -7.05 6.28 12.61
C GLY A 53 -7.44 5.12 11.67
N ILE A 54 -8.51 4.39 12.00
CA ILE A 54 -8.99 3.26 11.18
C ILE A 54 -9.33 3.75 9.76
N CYS A 55 -10.08 4.86 9.64
CA CYS A 55 -10.44 5.42 8.34
C CYS A 55 -9.19 5.81 7.52
N THR A 56 -8.20 6.44 8.14
CA THR A 56 -6.94 6.85 7.50
C THR A 56 -6.18 5.64 6.96
N TRP A 57 -6.05 4.57 7.74
CA TRP A 57 -5.32 3.37 7.31
C TRP A 57 -6.07 2.55 6.26
N VAL A 58 -7.40 2.49 6.33
CA VAL A 58 -8.23 1.88 5.28
C VAL A 58 -8.07 2.65 3.97
N LEU A 59 -8.17 3.98 4.02
CA LEU A 59 -8.01 4.84 2.86
C LEU A 59 -6.60 4.75 2.28
N ALA A 60 -5.56 4.74 3.12
CA ALA A 60 -4.18 4.55 2.69
C ALA A 60 -3.99 3.21 1.96
N ARG A 61 -4.57 2.11 2.48
CA ARG A 61 -4.52 0.80 1.81
C ARG A 61 -5.24 0.82 0.46
N MET A 62 -6.39 1.49 0.37
CA MET A 62 -7.12 1.64 -0.89
C MET A 62 -6.32 2.47 -1.90
N LEU A 63 -5.71 3.58 -1.47
CA LEU A 63 -4.83 4.40 -2.31
C LEU A 63 -3.63 3.60 -2.80
N LEU A 64 -2.97 2.83 -1.94
CA LEU A 64 -1.84 1.97 -2.37
C LEU A 64 -2.27 0.93 -3.41
N ARG A 65 -3.49 0.40 -3.33
CA ARG A 65 -4.04 -0.48 -4.37
C ARG A 65 -4.27 0.29 -5.67
N ARG A 66 -4.88 1.47 -5.61
CA ARG A 66 -5.13 2.33 -6.78
C ARG A 66 -3.83 2.77 -7.47
N ILE A 67 -2.81 3.17 -6.71
CA ILE A 67 -1.49 3.55 -7.23
C ILE A 67 -0.83 2.37 -7.93
N ARG A 68 -0.91 1.17 -7.35
CA ARG A 68 -0.35 -0.05 -7.98
C ARG A 68 -1.02 -0.38 -9.30
N VAL A 69 -2.34 -0.20 -9.42
CA VAL A 69 -3.08 -0.44 -10.67
C VAL A 69 -2.82 0.67 -11.69
N ARG A 70 -2.80 1.94 -11.26
CA ARG A 70 -2.67 3.09 -12.16
C ARG A 70 -1.27 3.24 -12.75
N TYR A 71 -0.24 2.88 -11.99
CA TYR A 71 1.17 2.93 -12.40
C TYR A 71 1.76 1.51 -12.57
N ALA A 72 0.93 0.55 -12.96
CA ALA A 72 1.42 -0.73 -13.46
C ALA A 72 2.18 -0.46 -14.76
N ASP A 73 3.46 -0.83 -14.82
CA ASP A 73 4.22 -0.75 -16.06
C ASP A 73 3.64 -1.71 -17.11
N SER A 74 3.88 -1.46 -18.40
CA SER A 74 3.45 -2.36 -19.50
C SER A 74 3.96 -3.80 -19.31
N ASP A 75 5.10 -3.93 -18.65
CA ASP A 75 5.74 -5.20 -18.28
C ASP A 75 5.27 -5.75 -16.92
N GLU A 76 4.34 -5.11 -16.22
CA GLU A 76 3.91 -5.50 -14.88
C GLU A 76 2.40 -5.73 -14.82
N GLY A 77 1.99 -6.99 -14.60
CA GLY A 77 0.59 -7.39 -14.48
C GLY A 77 0.23 -7.82 -13.07
N LEU A 78 -0.96 -7.45 -12.60
CA LEU A 78 -1.57 -8.06 -11.41
C LEU A 78 -2.08 -9.45 -11.81
N VAL A 79 -1.36 -10.48 -11.42
CA VAL A 79 -1.72 -11.87 -11.72
C VAL A 79 -1.80 -12.67 -10.42
N ARG A 80 -2.80 -13.55 -10.37
CA ARG A 80 -2.95 -14.49 -9.26
C ARG A 80 -2.00 -15.67 -9.52
N LEU A 81 -0.91 -15.77 -8.78
CA LEU A 81 0.00 -16.91 -8.94
C LEU A 81 -0.66 -18.19 -8.43
N PRO A 82 -0.45 -19.32 -9.11
CA PRO A 82 -0.88 -20.63 -8.61
C PRO A 82 -0.24 -20.88 -7.23
N GLY A 83 -1.06 -21.24 -6.24
CA GLY A 83 -0.63 -21.44 -4.85
C GLY A 83 -0.77 -20.22 -3.93
N SER A 84 -1.06 -19.03 -4.47
CA SER A 84 -1.31 -17.82 -3.68
C SER A 84 -2.76 -17.37 -3.75
N ARG A 85 -3.40 -17.16 -2.59
CA ARG A 85 -4.80 -16.68 -2.55
C ARG A 85 -4.94 -15.20 -2.95
N ARG A 86 -3.85 -14.43 -2.91
CA ARG A 86 -3.80 -12.98 -3.16
C ARG A 86 -3.22 -12.65 -4.54
N GLU A 87 -3.69 -11.55 -5.12
CA GLU A 87 -3.13 -10.99 -6.34
C GLU A 87 -1.71 -10.48 -6.08
N SER A 88 -0.76 -10.90 -6.91
CA SER A 88 0.63 -10.44 -6.83
C SER A 88 0.96 -9.63 -8.08
N LEU A 89 1.80 -8.62 -7.91
CA LEU A 89 2.26 -7.80 -9.02
C LEU A 89 3.48 -8.49 -9.62
N VAL A 90 3.33 -9.07 -10.81
CA VAL A 90 4.36 -9.85 -11.50
C VAL A 90 4.94 -9.00 -12.62
N ARG A 91 6.27 -8.91 -12.67
CA ARG A 91 6.98 -8.30 -13.79
C ARG A 91 7.28 -9.39 -14.83
N TRP A 92 6.72 -9.23 -16.02
CA TRP A 92 7.05 -9.96 -17.23
C TRP A 92 8.32 -9.34 -17.82
N LYS A 93 9.43 -10.07 -17.80
CA LYS A 93 10.49 -9.81 -18.77
C LYS A 93 10.18 -10.66 -19.98
N VAL A 94 9.93 -10.03 -21.13
CA VAL A 94 10.01 -10.73 -22.41
C VAL A 94 11.44 -11.29 -22.48
N CYS A 95 11.58 -12.62 -22.54
CA CYS A 95 12.86 -13.23 -22.90
C CYS A 95 13.14 -12.81 -24.35
N GLY A 96 13.82 -11.68 -24.54
CA GLY A 96 14.41 -11.37 -25.83
C GLY A 96 15.34 -12.53 -26.15
N GLN A 97 14.96 -13.34 -27.15
CA GLN A 97 15.68 -14.48 -27.72
C GLN A 97 16.92 -14.88 -26.92
N THR A 98 16.73 -15.52 -25.78
CA THR A 98 17.80 -16.36 -25.23
C THR A 98 17.84 -17.61 -26.11
N PRO A 99 18.98 -17.94 -26.73
CA PRO A 99 19.12 -19.22 -27.40
C PRO A 99 18.75 -20.30 -26.38
N VAL A 100 17.92 -21.23 -26.82
CA VAL A 100 17.48 -22.46 -26.16
C VAL A 100 18.34 -22.74 -24.92
N LEU A 101 17.80 -22.45 -23.74
CA LEU A 101 18.34 -23.01 -22.51
C LEU A 101 18.26 -24.52 -22.69
N GLU A 102 19.42 -25.15 -22.93
CA GLU A 102 19.59 -26.58 -22.87
C GLU A 102 18.87 -27.07 -21.63
N ARG A 103 17.89 -27.93 -21.90
CA ARG A 103 17.21 -28.74 -20.92
C ARG A 103 18.33 -29.46 -20.15
N CYS A 104 18.62 -29.02 -18.93
CA CYS A 104 19.49 -29.77 -18.03
C CYS A 104 18.73 -31.06 -17.72
N THR A 105 18.94 -32.06 -18.57
CA THR A 105 18.55 -33.44 -18.32
C THR A 105 19.31 -33.85 -17.08
N SER A 106 18.61 -33.88 -15.95
CA SER A 106 19.01 -34.66 -14.80
C SER A 106 19.19 -36.10 -15.29
N GLN A 107 20.45 -36.45 -15.53
CA GLN A 107 20.89 -37.81 -15.79
C GLN A 107 21.76 -38.21 -14.60
N ARG A 108 21.11 -38.79 -13.59
CA ARG A 108 21.52 -39.96 -12.79
C ARG A 108 20.67 -40.06 -11.53
#